data_AF-A0A2N5KRK2-F1
#
_entry.id   AF-A0A2N5KRK2-F1
#
_cell.length_a   1.000
_cell.length_b   1.000
_cell.length_c   1.000
_cell.angle_alpha   90.00
_cell.angle_beta   90.00
_cell.angle_gamma   90.00
#
_symmetry.space_group_name_H-M   'P 1'
#
loop_
_entity.id
_entity.type
_entity.pdbx_description
1 polymer ?
#
loop_
_entity_poly.entity_id
_entity_poly.type
_entity_poly.pdbx_seq_one_letter_code
_entity_poly.pdbx_strand_id
1 'polypeptide(L)'
;MQHDLAQERRKQKALQRLGSSNPRCVVCGEEDWRCLEFHHVSGCAYGEEGVVVCRNCHRKLSDPQKNHPPALTDAQPVLLERVGHFLLGLADLLEMLVALMREYGGQLIEAAMHCPRPYGVLQTGGECP
;
A
#
# COMPACT_ATOMS: atom_id res chain seq x y z
N MET A 1 -24.59 2.22 -23.94
CA MET A 1 -25.16 3.36 -23.17
C MET A 1 -25.64 2.99 -21.77
N GLN A 2 -26.65 2.11 -21.58
CA GLN A 2 -27.11 1.74 -20.22
C GLN A 2 -26.06 0.97 -19.39
N HIS A 3 -25.29 0.09 -20.05
CA HIS A 3 -24.20 -0.66 -19.42
C HIS A 3 -23.08 0.27 -18.91
N ASP A 4 -22.78 1.32 -19.66
CA ASP A 4 -21.73 2.29 -19.34
C ASP A 4 -22.09 3.13 -18.11
N LEU A 5 -23.36 3.55 -18.00
CA LEU A 5 -23.89 4.24 -16.82
C LEU A 5 -23.82 3.37 -15.55
N ALA A 6 -24.12 2.08 -15.67
CA ALA A 6 -24.04 1.16 -14.54
C ALA A 6 -22.59 0.94 -14.08
N GLN A 7 -21.66 0.85 -15.02
CA GLN A 7 -20.23 0.75 -14.72
C GLN A 7 -19.69 2.01 -14.05
N GLU A 8 -20.01 3.18 -14.58
CA GLU A 8 -19.58 4.45 -13.98
C GLU A 8 -20.14 4.61 -12.57
N ARG A 9 -21.39 4.22 -12.32
CA ARG A 9 -21.96 4.23 -10.96
C ARG A 9 -21.19 3.31 -10.00
N ARG A 10 -20.74 2.13 -10.45
CA ARG A 10 -19.91 1.22 -9.64
C ARG A 10 -18.54 1.85 -9.34
N LYS A 11 -17.93 2.46 -10.36
CA LYS A 11 -16.65 3.18 -10.23
C LYS A 11 -16.77 4.30 -9.20
N GLN A 12 -17.75 5.20 -9.32
CA GLN A 12 -17.92 6.32 -8.39
C GLN A 12 -18.14 5.86 -6.95
N LYS A 13 -18.93 4.80 -6.72
CA LYS A 13 -19.09 4.21 -5.38
C LYS A 13 -17.77 3.66 -4.83
N ALA A 14 -16.96 3.01 -5.67
CA ALA A 14 -15.66 2.50 -5.26
C ALA A 14 -14.69 3.64 -4.89
N LEU A 15 -14.63 4.70 -5.71
CA LEU A 15 -13.79 5.87 -5.45
C LEU A 15 -14.18 6.58 -4.15
N GLN A 16 -15.49 6.72 -3.87
CA GLN A 16 -16.00 7.26 -2.60
C GLN A 16 -15.54 6.41 -1.41
N ARG A 17 -15.69 5.09 -1.49
CA ARG A 17 -15.23 4.16 -0.44
C ARG A 17 -13.72 4.24 -0.20
N LEU A 18 -12.94 4.47 -1.26
CA LEU A 18 -11.48 4.58 -1.21
C LEU A 18 -11.01 5.99 -0.80
N GLY A 19 -11.90 6.97 -0.69
CA GLY A 19 -11.59 8.33 -0.28
C GLY A 19 -10.72 9.13 -1.26
N SER A 20 -10.58 8.67 -2.51
CA SER A 20 -9.74 9.31 -3.52
C SER A 20 -10.32 9.15 -4.92
N SER A 21 -10.14 10.18 -5.76
CA SER A 21 -10.50 10.16 -7.18
C SER A 21 -9.46 9.45 -8.05
N ASN A 22 -8.23 9.29 -7.54
CA ASN A 22 -7.13 8.57 -8.18
C ASN A 22 -6.46 7.63 -7.16
N PRO A 23 -7.19 6.63 -6.65
CA PRO A 23 -6.68 5.73 -5.63
C PRO A 23 -5.59 4.84 -6.23
N ARG A 24 -4.52 4.62 -5.46
CA ARG A 24 -3.40 3.77 -5.85
C ARG A 24 -3.00 2.91 -4.68
N CYS A 25 -2.58 1.69 -4.95
CA CYS A 25 -1.98 0.84 -3.93
C CYS A 25 -0.68 1.50 -3.45
N VAL A 26 -0.60 1.84 -2.16
CA VAL A 26 0.60 2.47 -1.58
C VAL A 26 1.85 1.59 -1.67
N VAL A 27 1.68 0.26 -1.79
CA VAL A 27 2.78 -0.69 -1.88
C VAL A 27 3.25 -0.90 -3.32
N CYS A 28 2.36 -1.23 -4.25
CA CYS A 28 2.76 -1.68 -5.60
C CYS A 28 2.33 -0.75 -6.73
N GLY A 29 1.63 0.35 -6.42
CA GLY A 29 1.19 1.33 -7.41
C GLY A 29 -0.03 0.93 -8.25
N GLU A 30 -0.60 -0.27 -8.07
CA GLU A 30 -1.84 -0.71 -8.75
C GLU A 30 -2.94 0.37 -8.69
N GLU A 31 -3.63 0.59 -9.81
CA GLU A 31 -4.56 1.70 -10.01
C GLU A 31 -5.98 1.23 -10.34
N ASP A 32 -6.18 -0.06 -10.64
CA ASP A 32 -7.49 -0.58 -10.98
C ASP A 32 -8.43 -0.58 -9.77
N TRP A 33 -9.32 0.42 -9.74
CA TRP A 33 -10.34 0.61 -8.69
C TRP A 33 -11.15 -0.65 -8.37
N ARG A 34 -11.25 -1.61 -9.30
CA ARG A 34 -12.00 -2.86 -9.10
C ARG A 34 -11.31 -3.80 -8.11
N CYS A 35 -10.00 -3.67 -7.93
CA CYS A 35 -9.19 -4.53 -7.07
C CYS A 35 -8.59 -3.80 -5.85
N LEU A 36 -8.85 -2.51 -5.69
CA LEU A 36 -8.41 -1.72 -4.56
C LEU A 36 -9.35 -1.87 -3.35
N GLU A 37 -8.73 -1.95 -2.18
CA GLU A 37 -9.35 -2.14 -0.87
C GLU A 37 -8.77 -1.12 0.11
N PHE A 38 -9.58 -0.72 1.10
CA PHE A 38 -9.13 0.14 2.19
C PHE A 38 -8.70 -0.75 3.36
N HIS A 39 -7.41 -0.73 3.68
CA HIS A 39 -6.82 -1.54 4.73
C HIS A 39 -6.77 -0.76 6.03
N HIS A 40 -7.40 -1.28 7.08
CA HIS A 40 -7.32 -0.72 8.43
C HIS A 40 -5.98 -1.10 9.06
N VAL A 41 -5.12 -0.12 9.30
CA VAL A 41 -3.74 -0.35 9.76
C VAL A 41 -3.73 -1.06 11.12
N SER A 42 -4.55 -0.60 12.06
CA SER A 42 -4.69 -1.25 13.37
C SER A 42 -5.58 -2.49 13.36
N GLY A 43 -6.21 -2.82 12.23
CA GLY A 43 -7.34 -3.76 12.15
C GLY A 43 -8.68 -3.11 12.52
N CYS A 44 -9.77 -3.61 11.93
CA CYS A 44 -11.10 -2.99 12.01
C CYS A 44 -11.68 -2.86 13.42
N ALA A 45 -11.22 -3.66 14.38
CA ALA A 45 -11.69 -3.61 15.77
C ALA A 45 -11.05 -2.46 16.58
N TYR A 46 -9.90 -1.94 16.13
CA TYR A 46 -9.06 -1.05 16.93
C TYR A 46 -9.00 0.39 16.38
N GLY A 47 -9.34 0.61 15.11
CA GLY A 47 -9.28 1.93 14.48
C GLY A 47 -9.85 1.95 13.06
N GLU A 48 -10.21 3.15 12.61
CA GLU A 48 -10.72 3.42 11.25
C GLU A 48 -9.61 3.92 10.31
N GLU A 49 -8.43 4.23 10.86
CA GLU A 49 -7.29 4.72 10.11
C GLU A 49 -6.76 3.64 9.17
N GLY A 50 -6.47 4.03 7.94
CA GLY A 50 -6.14 3.06 6.91
C GLY A 50 -5.46 3.63 5.68
N VAL A 51 -5.06 2.72 4.81
CA VAL A 51 -4.39 3.02 3.53
C VAL A 51 -5.05 2.26 2.39
N VAL A 52 -4.98 2.83 1.18
CA VAL A 52 -5.43 2.14 -0.02
C VAL A 52 -4.37 1.15 -0.50
N VAL A 53 -4.79 -0.09 -0.71
CA VAL A 53 -3.93 -1.19 -1.22
C VAL A 53 -4.71 -2.05 -2.21
N CYS A 54 -4.02 -2.74 -3.12
CA CYS A 54 -4.67 -3.77 -3.94
C CYS A 54 -4.95 -5.02 -3.11
N ARG A 55 -5.91 -5.84 -3.53
CA ARG A 55 -6.29 -7.10 -2.85
C ARG A 55 -5.11 -8.01 -2.51
N ASN A 56 -4.09 -8.06 -3.36
CA ASN A 56 -2.91 -8.88 -3.14
C ASN A 56 -2.02 -8.32 -2.02
N CYS A 57 -1.72 -7.02 -2.04
CA CYS A 57 -0.99 -6.36 -0.96
C CYS A 57 -1.80 -6.35 0.33
N HIS A 58 -3.13 -6.18 0.24
CA HIS A 58 -4.02 -6.27 1.38
C HIS A 58 -3.92 -7.63 2.07
N ARG A 59 -3.90 -8.73 1.30
CA ARG A 59 -3.71 -10.08 1.85
C ARG A 59 -2.39 -10.18 2.61
N LYS A 60 -1.29 -9.66 2.06
CA LYS A 60 0.03 -9.67 2.68
C LYS A 60 0.08 -8.86 3.98
N LEU A 61 -0.66 -7.76 4.09
CA LEU A 61 -0.78 -6.95 5.31
C LEU A 61 -1.71 -7.58 6.36
N SER A 62 -2.81 -8.19 5.92
CA SER A 62 -3.79 -8.80 6.84
C SER A 62 -3.29 -10.07 7.52
N ASP A 63 -2.27 -10.72 6.96
CA ASP A 63 -1.77 -11.99 7.49
C ASP A 63 -0.93 -11.82 8.76
N PRO A 64 0.07 -10.92 8.81
CA PRO A 64 0.79 -10.56 10.04
C PRO A 64 -0.11 -10.07 11.18
N GLN A 65 -1.20 -9.36 10.87
CA GLN A 65 -2.17 -8.90 11.88
C GLN A 65 -2.77 -10.04 12.72
N LYS A 66 -2.81 -11.28 12.20
CA LYS A 66 -3.27 -12.44 12.98
C LYS A 66 -2.29 -12.86 14.09
N ASN A 67 -1.04 -12.44 13.99
CA ASN A 67 0.01 -12.70 14.97
C ASN A 67 0.10 -11.59 16.02
N HIS A 68 -0.68 -10.50 15.88
CA HIS A 68 -0.75 -9.47 16.90
C HIS A 68 -1.38 -10.03 18.18
N PRO A 69 -1.11 -9.44 19.36
CA PRO A 69 -1.78 -9.82 20.59
C PRO A 69 -3.30 -9.86 20.42
N PRO A 70 -4.00 -10.84 21.00
CA PRO A 70 -5.45 -10.88 20.94
C PRO A 70 -6.05 -9.72 21.74
N ALA A 71 -7.32 -9.42 21.49
CA ALA A 71 -8.07 -8.45 22.28
C ALA A 71 -7.99 -8.79 23.77
N LEU A 72 -7.79 -7.78 24.61
CA LEU A 72 -7.71 -7.95 26.06
C LEU A 72 -9.07 -8.30 26.68
N THR A 73 -10.16 -7.81 26.07
CA THR A 73 -11.54 -8.06 26.52
C THR A 73 -12.49 -8.07 25.32
N ASP A 74 -13.72 -8.57 25.51
CA ASP A 74 -14.80 -8.46 24.52
C ASP A 74 -15.45 -7.06 24.46
N ALA A 75 -15.01 -6.14 25.34
CA ALA A 75 -15.47 -4.75 25.37
C ALA A 75 -14.70 -3.88 24.37
N GLN A 76 -15.11 -2.61 24.24
CA GLN A 76 -14.41 -1.64 23.40
C GLN A 76 -12.92 -1.53 23.84
N PRO A 77 -11.95 -1.69 22.92
CA PRO A 77 -10.54 -1.61 23.25
C PRO A 77 -10.16 -0.27 23.87
N VAL A 78 -9.38 -0.31 24.96
CA VAL A 78 -8.89 0.90 25.62
C VAL A 78 -7.85 1.60 24.75
N LEU A 79 -7.60 2.90 25.00
CA LEU A 79 -6.70 3.70 24.16
C LEU A 79 -5.32 3.06 23.96
N LEU A 80 -4.72 2.53 25.03
CA LEU A 80 -3.39 1.91 24.94
C LEU A 80 -3.37 0.68 24.02
N GLU A 81 -4.43 -0.14 24.06
CA GLU A 81 -4.57 -1.31 23.20
C GLU A 81 -4.72 -0.89 21.73
N ARG A 82 -5.56 0.12 21.45
CA ARG A 82 -5.73 0.68 20.10
C ARG A 82 -4.43 1.22 19.53
N VAL A 83 -3.70 1.99 20.33
CA VAL A 83 -2.39 2.55 19.94
C VAL A 83 -1.37 1.43 19.70
N GLY A 84 -1.34 0.41 20.56
CA GLY A 84 -0.47 -0.75 20.39
C GLY A 84 -0.72 -1.46 19.06
N HIS A 85 -1.97 -1.78 18.74
CA HIS A 85 -2.34 -2.40 17.46
C HIS A 85 -2.04 -1.51 16.26
N PHE A 86 -2.27 -0.20 16.37
CA PHE A 86 -1.89 0.75 15.33
C PHE A 86 -0.39 0.71 15.05
N LEU A 87 0.46 0.74 16.09
CA LEU A 87 1.91 0.71 15.92
C LEU A 87 2.41 -0.60 15.31
N LEU A 88 1.84 -1.75 15.73
CA LEU A 88 2.18 -3.05 15.14
C LEU A 88 1.79 -3.13 13.67
N GLY A 89 0.56 -2.73 13.32
CA GLY A 89 0.13 -2.74 11.92
C GLY A 89 0.84 -1.70 11.05
N LEU A 90 1.24 -0.57 11.63
CA LEU A 90 2.09 0.40 10.95
C LEU A 90 3.47 -0.19 10.67
N ALA A 91 4.04 -0.96 11.60
CA ALA A 91 5.29 -1.67 11.38
C ALA A 91 5.17 -2.69 10.23
N ASP A 92 4.10 -3.49 10.19
CA ASP A 92 3.85 -4.45 9.10
C ASP A 92 3.80 -3.74 7.72
N LEU A 93 3.13 -2.59 7.64
CA LEU A 93 3.10 -1.77 6.43
C LEU A 93 4.48 -1.25 6.05
N LEU A 94 5.21 -0.71 7.03
CA LEU A 94 6.56 -0.18 6.81
C LEU A 94 7.53 -1.26 6.36
N GLU A 95 7.42 -2.49 6.85
CA GLU A 95 8.26 -3.61 6.40
C GLU A 95 8.06 -3.90 4.90
N MET A 96 6.82 -3.91 4.41
CA MET A 96 6.55 -4.06 2.99
C MET A 96 7.12 -2.91 2.15
N LEU A 97 7.02 -1.67 2.65
CA LEU A 97 7.58 -0.50 1.99
C LEU A 97 9.11 -0.50 2.03
N VAL A 98 9.75 -0.96 3.10
CA VAL A 98 11.20 -1.12 3.20
C VAL A 98 11.70 -2.14 2.19
N ALA A 99 11.02 -3.28 2.04
CA ALA A 99 11.35 -4.27 1.03
C ALA A 99 11.30 -3.66 -0.39
N LEU A 100 10.22 -2.92 -0.69
CA LEU A 100 10.06 -2.21 -1.95
C LEU A 100 11.17 -1.18 -2.20
N MET A 101 11.49 -0.36 -1.19
CA MET A 101 12.54 0.65 -1.27
C MET A 101 13.91 0.02 -1.54
N ARG A 102 14.21 -1.11 -0.91
CA ARG A 102 15.47 -1.85 -1.15
C ARG A 102 15.53 -2.39 -2.58
N GLU A 103 14.42 -2.94 -3.09
CA GLU A 103 14.33 -3.44 -4.46
C GLU A 103 14.56 -2.32 -5.49
N TYR A 104 13.80 -1.22 -5.40
CA TYR A 104 13.99 -0.08 -6.30
C TYR A 104 15.37 0.55 -6.14
N GLY A 105 15.89 0.65 -4.92
CA GLY A 105 17.24 1.14 -4.68
C GLY A 105 18.29 0.30 -5.43
N GLY A 106 18.17 -1.02 -5.37
CA GLY A 106 19.03 -1.94 -6.13
C GLY A 106 18.90 -1.76 -7.64
N GLN A 107 17.67 -1.70 -8.15
CA GLN A 107 17.40 -1.50 -9.58
C GLN A 107 17.97 -0.15 -10.08
N LEU A 108 17.87 0.91 -9.29
CA LEU A 108 18.42 2.22 -9.65
C LEU A 108 19.94 2.21 -9.68
N ILE A 109 20.60 1.53 -8.74
CA ILE A 109 22.06 1.36 -8.74
C ILE A 109 22.48 0.54 -9.98
N GLU A 110 21.78 -0.54 -10.28
CA GLU A 110 22.03 -1.36 -11.47
C GLU A 110 21.84 -0.57 -12.76
N ALA A 111 20.74 0.18 -12.88
CA ALA A 111 20.50 1.05 -14.02
C ALA A 111 21.61 2.11 -14.16
N ALA A 112 22.07 2.70 -13.06
CA ALA A 112 23.16 3.68 -13.08
C ALA A 112 24.49 3.09 -13.58
N MET A 113 24.75 1.79 -13.37
CA MET A 113 25.94 1.11 -13.91
C MET A 113 25.88 0.96 -15.44
N HIS A 114 24.69 0.80 -16.01
CA HIS A 114 24.50 0.58 -17.45
C HIS A 114 24.22 1.87 -18.23
N CYS A 115 23.48 2.80 -17.64
CA CYS A 115 23.06 4.06 -18.26
C CYS A 115 22.79 5.12 -17.19
N PRO A 116 23.78 5.96 -16.82
CA PRO A 116 23.62 6.91 -15.74
C PRO A 116 22.72 8.11 -16.09
N ARG A 117 22.29 8.30 -17.35
CA ARG A 117 21.35 9.39 -17.71
C ARG A 117 19.89 9.03 -17.43
N PRO A 118 19.05 9.98 -16.97
CA PRO A 118 19.24 11.44 -17.03
C PRO A 118 20.03 12.09 -15.89
N TYR A 119 20.60 11.35 -14.91
CA TYR A 119 21.21 11.94 -13.70
C TYR A 119 22.71 11.65 -13.46
N GLY A 120 23.49 11.22 -14.46
CA GLY A 120 24.92 10.92 -14.32
C GLY A 120 25.68 10.73 -15.65
N VAL A 121 27.01 10.68 -15.57
CA VAL A 121 27.96 10.62 -16.70
C VAL A 121 28.67 9.27 -16.72
N LEU A 122 28.72 8.59 -17.87
CA LEU A 122 29.51 7.37 -18.05
C LEU A 122 31.00 7.69 -17.90
N GLN A 123 31.74 6.89 -17.13
CA GLN A 123 33.20 7.03 -16.98
C GLN A 123 33.95 6.90 -18.31
N THR A 124 33.31 6.34 -19.34
CA THR A 124 33.91 6.01 -20.64
C THR A 124 33.43 6.87 -21.82
N GLY A 125 32.57 7.86 -21.59
CA GLY A 125 32.17 8.82 -22.63
C GLY A 125 31.38 8.25 -23.82
N GLY A 126 30.96 6.99 -23.78
CA GLY A 126 30.07 6.39 -24.79
C GLY A 126 28.62 6.87 -24.64
N GLU A 127 27.86 6.83 -25.73
CA GLU A 127 26.41 7.05 -25.69
C GLU A 127 25.71 5.79 -25.14
N CYS A 128 24.69 6.01 -24.30
CA CYS A 128 23.80 4.95 -23.85
C CYS A 128 22.88 4.53 -25.01
N PRO A 129 22.70 3.23 -25.28
CA PRO A 129 21.84 2.75 -26.36
C PRO A 129 20.36 3.15 -26.19
#